data_AF-A0AAX4L4Z3-F1
#
_entry.id   AF-A0AAX4L4Z3-F1
#
_cell.length_a   1.000
_cell.length_b   1.000
_cell.length_c   1.000
_cell.angle_alpha   90.00
_cell.angle_beta   90.00
_cell.angle_gamma   90.00
#
_symmetry.space_group_name_H-M   'P 1'
#
loop_
_entity.id
_entity.type
_entity.pdbx_description
1 polymer ?
#
loop_
_entity_poly.entity_id
_entity_poly.type
_entity_poly.pdbx_seq_one_letter_code
_entity_poly.pdbx_strand_id
1 'polypeptide(L)' 'MVEEKEDEVKIIKQIFLIIEENIPDDCRELVIRKLRDKLLRDIKELGVKETIRKWLAEDSEEDGEVTLVY' A
#
# COMPACT_ATOMS: atom_id res chain seq x y z
N MET A 1 -2.65 4.55 -23.15
CA MET A 1 -3.73 4.15 -22.23
C MET A 1 -3.66 2.70 -21.76
N VAL A 2 -2.96 1.78 -22.44
CA VAL A 2 -2.76 0.39 -21.94
C VAL A 2 -1.58 0.29 -20.98
N GLU A 3 -0.47 0.98 -21.26
CA GLU A 3 0.74 0.97 -20.41
C GLU A 3 0.49 1.42 -18.97
N GLU A 4 -0.24 2.52 -18.75
CA GLU A 4 -0.50 3.03 -17.39
C GLU A 4 -1.21 2.01 -16.49
N LYS A 5 -2.11 1.20 -17.04
CA LYS A 5 -2.80 0.15 -16.29
C LYS A 5 -1.88 -1.02 -15.93
N GLU A 6 -0.94 -1.37 -16.80
CA GLU A 6 0.03 -2.43 -16.53
C GLU A 6 1.01 -2.02 -15.42
N ASP A 7 1.42 -0.76 -15.41
CA ASP A 7 2.29 -0.21 -14.36
C ASP A 7 1.58 -0.12 -13.01
N GLU A 8 0.31 0.30 -12.98
CA GLU A 8 -0.50 0.29 -11.77
C GLU A 8 -0.64 -1.11 -11.14
N VAL A 9 -0.85 -2.13 -11.97
CA VAL A 9 -0.95 -3.52 -11.49
C VAL A 9 0.39 -4.02 -10.94
N LYS A 10 1.51 -3.64 -11.54
CA LYS A 10 2.85 -3.98 -11.02
C LYS A 10 3.10 -3.37 -9.64
N ILE A 11 2.73 -2.09 -9.47
CA ILE A 11 2.87 -1.38 -8.20
C ILE A 11 2.03 -2.05 -7.11
N ILE A 12 0.76 -2.36 -7.39
CA ILE A 12 -0.12 -3.05 -6.43
C ILE A 12 0.48 -4.41 -6.01
N LYS A 13 1.04 -5.17 -6.96
CA LYS A 13 1.69 -6.46 -6.67
C LYS A 13 2.91 -6.28 -5.75
N GLN A 14 3.74 -5.28 -6.00
CA GLN A 14 4.90 -5.00 -5.13
C GLN A 14 4.47 -4.63 -3.71
N ILE A 15 3.43 -3.81 -3.56
CA ILE A 15 2.89 -3.45 -2.24
C ILE A 15 2.43 -4.70 -1.48
N PHE A 16 1.73 -5.63 -2.15
CA PHE A 16 1.32 -6.88 -1.50
C PHE A 16 2.50 -7.72 -1.06
N LEU A 17 3.54 -7.86 -1.89
CA LEU A 17 4.74 -8.61 -1.52
C LEU A 17 5.42 -8.01 -0.29
N ILE A 18 5.56 -6.68 -0.23
CA ILE A 18 6.15 -6.00 0.93
C ILE A 18 5.33 -6.28 2.19
N ILE A 19 3.99 -6.20 2.12
CA ILE A 19 3.11 -6.51 3.26
C ILE A 19 3.28 -7.97 3.70
N GLU A 20 3.35 -8.91 2.76
CA GLU A 20 3.50 -10.34 3.07
C GLU A 20 4.86 -10.66 3.72
N GLU A 21 5.94 -10.01 3.27
CA GLU A 21 7.30 -10.25 3.80
C GLU A 21 7.54 -9.60 5.17
N ASN A 22 6.83 -8.52 5.49
CA ASN A 22 7.05 -7.75 6.73
C ASN A 22 6.08 -8.13 7.87
N ILE A 23 5.06 -8.96 7.62
CA ILE A 23 4.10 -9.38 8.65
C ILE A 23 4.52 -10.74 9.25
N PRO A 24 4.72 -10.84 10.58
CA PRO A 24 5.04 -12.11 11.24
C PRO A 24 3.91 -13.14 11.11
N ASP A 25 4.28 -14.43 11.01
CA ASP A 25 3.36 -15.57 10.75
C ASP A 25 2.15 -15.62 11.71
N ASP A 26 2.36 -15.27 12.98
CA ASP A 26 1.32 -15.28 14.03
C ASP A 26 0.14 -14.33 13.74
N CYS A 27 0.39 -13.23 13.02
CA CYS A 27 -0.61 -12.22 12.67
C CYS A 27 -1.04 -12.28 11.20
N ARG A 28 -0.42 -13.17 10.42
CA ARG A 28 -0.41 -13.16 8.96
C ARG A 28 -1.80 -13.21 8.37
N GLU A 29 -2.64 -14.16 8.78
CA GLU A 29 -3.91 -14.37 8.08
C GLU A 29 -4.94 -13.25 8.33
N LEU A 30 -5.04 -12.76 9.57
CA LEU A 30 -6.00 -11.74 9.97
C LEU A 30 -5.56 -10.33 9.56
N VAL A 31 -4.29 -10.01 9.75
CA VAL A 31 -3.75 -8.68 9.47
C VAL A 31 -3.61 -8.48 7.98
N ILE A 32 -3.08 -9.46 7.23
CA ILE A 32 -2.94 -9.34 5.78
C ILE A 32 -4.29 -9.27 5.09
N ARG A 33 -5.28 -10.08 5.49
CA ARG A 33 -6.63 -9.97 4.91
C ARG A 33 -7.21 -8.58 5.12
N LYS A 34 -7.17 -8.06 6.35
CA LYS A 34 -7.73 -6.72 6.65
C LYS A 34 -6.99 -5.60 5.91
N LEU A 35 -5.67 -5.63 5.87
CA LEU A 35 -4.85 -4.64 5.15
C LEU A 35 -5.10 -4.71 3.65
N ARG A 36 -5.12 -5.92 3.09
CA ARG A 36 -5.41 -6.15 1.67
C ARG A 36 -6.79 -5.66 1.28
N ASP A 37 -7.80 -5.99 2.08
CA ASP A 37 -9.18 -5.53 1.85
C ASP A 37 -9.30 -4.01 1.96
N LYS A 38 -8.60 -3.37 2.91
CA LYS A 38 -8.55 -1.90 3.03
C LYS A 38 -7.92 -1.30 1.77
N LEU A 39 -6.75 -1.80 1.36
CA LEU A 39 -6.03 -1.31 0.19
C LEU A 39 -6.86 -1.44 -1.10
N LEU A 40 -7.50 -2.59 -1.32
CA LEU A 40 -8.34 -2.80 -2.50
C LEU A 40 -9.58 -1.91 -2.51
N ARG A 41 -10.18 -1.65 -1.34
CA ARG A 41 -11.29 -0.68 -1.21
C ARG A 41 -10.83 0.72 -1.56
N ASP A 42 -9.73 1.18 -0.97
CA ASP A 42 -9.19 2.51 -1.25
C ASP A 42 -8.82 2.67 -2.74
N ILE A 43 -8.17 1.68 -3.35
CA ILE A 43 -7.86 1.68 -4.79
C ILE A 43 -9.13 1.78 -5.63
N LYS A 44 -10.19 1.05 -5.26
CA LYS A 44 -11.46 1.08 -5.99
C LYS A 44 -12.16 2.44 -5.89
N GLU A 45 -12.06 3.10 -4.74
CA GLU A 45 -12.73 4.38 -4.48
C GLU A 45 -11.94 5.59 -4.98
N LEU A 46 -10.61 5.57 -4.86
CA LEU A 46 -9.73 6.73 -5.08
C LEU A 46 -8.82 6.58 -6.31
N GLY A 47 -8.61 5.34 -6.78
CA GLY A 47 -7.55 5.03 -7.74
C GLY A 47 -6.19 4.85 -7.08
N VAL A 48 -5.23 4.26 -7.81
CA VAL A 48 -3.94 3.82 -7.26
C VAL A 48 -3.10 4.98 -6.72
N LYS A 49 -2.96 6.06 -7.51
CA LYS A 49 -2.11 7.21 -7.15
C LYS A 49 -2.59 7.90 -5.87
N GLU A 50 -3.89 8.17 -5.76
CA GLU A 50 -4.46 8.81 -4.57
C GLU A 50 -4.46 7.89 -3.35
N THR A 51 -4.64 6.58 -3.55
CA THR A 51 -4.50 5.60 -2.45
C THR A 51 -3.09 5.61 -1.89
N ILE A 52 -2.06 5.55 -2.73
CA ILE A 52 -0.66 5.61 -2.29
C ILE A 52 -0.39 6.93 -1.55
N ARG A 53 -0.87 8.05 -2.08
CA ARG A 53 -0.73 9.36 -1.43
C ARG A 53 -1.37 9.40 -0.04
N LYS A 54 -2.60 8.89 0.09
CA LYS A 54 -3.32 8.79 1.36
C LYS A 54 -2.56 7.93 2.37
N TRP A 55 -2.11 6.75 1.94
CA TRP A 55 -1.42 5.80 2.82
C TRP A 55 -0.04 6.28 3.26
N LEU A 56 0.65 7.08 2.44
CA LEU A 56 1.91 7.74 2.81
C LEU A 56 1.67 9.00 3.66
N ALA A 57 0.52 9.66 3.51
CA ALA A 57 0.17 10.87 4.26
C ALA A 57 -0.46 10.58 5.63
N GLU A 58 -1.06 9.40 5.83
CA GLU A 58 -1.57 8.97 7.15
C GLU A 58 -0.45 8.87 8.22
N ASP A 59 0.84 8.87 7.81
CA ASP A 59 2.01 8.95 8.71
C ASP A 59 2.49 10.40 8.98
N SER A 60 1.94 11.40 8.28
CA SER A 60 2.43 12.80 8.30
C SER A 60 1.61 13.77 9.17
N GLU A 61 0.75 13.27 10.06
CA GLU A 61 0.16 14.11 11.14
C GLU A 61 1.03 14.15 12.42
N GLU A 62 2.20 13.49 12.43
CA GLU A 62 3.29 13.81 13.36
C GLU A 62 4.48 14.43 12.61
N ASP A 63 4.89 15.58 13.14
CA ASP A 63 6.09 16.36 12.80
C ASP A 63 7.33 15.45 12.65
N GLY A 64 7.85 15.27 11.43
CA GLY A 64 9.06 14.47 11.24
C GLY A 64 9.44 14.20 9.78
N GLU A 65 10.47 14.88 9.31
CA GLU A 65 11.18 14.64 8.06
C GLU A 65 11.40 13.13 7.77
N VAL A 66 10.67 12.57 6.79
CA VAL A 66 10.89 11.20 6.31
C VAL A 66 12.23 11.17 5.55
N THR A 67 13.31 10.89 6.26
CA THR A 67 14.58 10.51 5.64
C THR A 67 14.49 9.06 5.18
N LEU A 68 14.24 8.84 3.89
CA LEU A 68 14.47 7.54 3.26
C LEU A 68 15.98 7.29 3.22
N VAL A 69 16.50 6.52 4.17
CA VAL A 69 17.87 6.03 4.15
C VAL A 69 17.91 4.83 3.21
N TYR A 70 18.50 5.01 2.04
CA TYR A 70 18.85 3.94 1.10
C TYR A 70 20.01 3.09 1.62
#